data_AF-A0A1E7KZI9-F1
#
_entry.id   AF-A0A1E7KZI9-F1
#
_cell.length_a   1.000
_cell.length_b   1.000
_cell.length_c   1.000
_cell.angle_alpha   90.00
_cell.angle_beta   90.00
_cell.angle_gamma   90.00
#
_symmetry.space_group_name_H-M   'P 1'
#
loop_
_entity.id
_entity.type
_entity.pdbx_description
1 polymer ?
#
loop_
_entity_poly.entity_id
_entity_poly.type
_entity_poly.pdbx_seq_one_letter_code
_entity_poly.pdbx_strand_id
1 'polypeptide(L)'
;MRSRSYDSDLTPPWKKQQPAPDVPADPGLVVEEITTGFCGAVIRTEKTAGGPTVTLEDRFGKHRVFPMEPRGFLLEGRTVTLVRPAPGGPAAAAAGAG
;
A
#
# COMPACT_ATOMS: atom_id res chain seq x y z
N MET A 1 29.24 -34.05 -22.06
CA MET A 1 28.25 -33.79 -21.00
C MET A 1 27.50 -32.50 -21.35
N ARG A 2 26.24 -32.60 -21.76
CA ARG A 2 25.38 -31.44 -21.99
C ARG A 2 24.49 -31.30 -20.76
N SER A 3 24.82 -30.34 -19.90
CA SER A 3 23.97 -29.96 -18.78
C SER A 3 22.64 -29.45 -19.33
N ARG A 4 21.57 -30.20 -19.05
CA ARG A 4 20.19 -29.72 -19.20
C ARG A 4 19.95 -28.76 -18.05
N SER A 5 19.94 -27.47 -18.34
CA SER A 5 19.46 -26.47 -17.39
C SER A 5 17.97 -26.74 -17.15
N TYR A 6 17.63 -27.25 -15.97
CA TYR A 6 16.25 -27.22 -15.50
C TYR A 6 15.99 -25.81 -14.99
N ASP A 7 15.07 -25.13 -15.66
CA ASP A 7 14.47 -23.90 -15.16
C ASP A 7 13.65 -24.29 -13.91
N SER A 8 14.03 -23.74 -12.76
CA SER A 8 13.58 -24.22 -11.44
C SER A 8 12.19 -23.73 -11.01
N ASP A 9 11.45 -23.01 -11.86
CA ASP A 9 10.09 -22.57 -11.51
C ASP A 9 9.06 -23.66 -11.84
N LEU A 10 8.90 -24.58 -10.89
CA LEU A 10 7.89 -25.65 -10.92
C LEU A 10 6.48 -25.14 -10.54
N THR A 11 6.25 -23.82 -10.47
CA THR A 11 4.92 -23.28 -10.13
C THR A 11 3.99 -23.45 -11.34
N PRO A 12 2.97 -24.32 -11.27
CA PRO A 12 2.06 -24.47 -12.37
C PRO A 12 1.34 -23.14 -12.63
N PRO A 13 1.11 -22.75 -13.91
CA PRO A 13 0.63 -21.42 -14.27
C PRO A 13 -0.73 -21.06 -13.65
N TRP A 14 -1.55 -22.05 -13.31
CA TRP A 14 -2.84 -21.87 -12.63
C TRP A 14 -2.73 -21.50 -11.14
N LYS A 15 -1.54 -21.58 -10.53
CA LYS A 15 -1.26 -21.13 -9.16
C LYS A 15 -0.67 -19.72 -9.07
N LYS A 16 -0.43 -19.03 -10.18
CA LYS A 16 0.13 -17.67 -10.15
C LYS A 16 -0.93 -16.70 -9.59
N GLN A 17 -0.76 -16.28 -8.34
CA GLN A 17 -1.59 -15.24 -7.74
C GLN A 17 -1.40 -13.94 -8.52
N GLN A 18 -2.51 -13.33 -8.96
CA GLN A 18 -2.47 -12.03 -9.60
C GLN A 18 -2.02 -10.97 -8.59
N PRO A 19 -1.13 -10.04 -8.98
CA PRO A 19 -0.79 -8.88 -8.16
C PRO A 19 -2.05 -8.12 -7.75
N ALA A 20 -2.04 -7.54 -6.54
CA ALA A 20 -3.10 -6.59 -6.18
C ALA A 20 -2.94 -5.31 -7.01
N PRO A 21 -4.04 -4.58 -7.31
CA PRO A 21 -3.96 -3.30 -7.97
C PRO A 21 -3.10 -2.31 -7.18
N ASP A 22 -2.26 -1.56 -7.89
CA ASP A 22 -1.52 -0.44 -7.33
C ASP A 22 -2.45 0.77 -7.20
N VAL A 23 -2.43 1.39 -6.03
CA VAL A 23 -3.22 2.60 -5.73
C VAL A 23 -2.29 3.69 -5.21
N PRO A 24 -2.27 4.89 -5.81
CA PRO A 24 -1.54 6.03 -5.27
C PRO A 24 -2.01 6.36 -3.85
N ALA A 25 -1.08 6.47 -2.90
CA ALA A 25 -1.36 6.93 -1.55
C ALA A 25 -1.54 8.47 -1.54
N ASP A 26 -2.59 8.93 -2.22
CA ASP A 26 -2.97 10.33 -2.28
C ASP A 26 -3.53 10.80 -0.92
N PRO A 27 -3.25 12.03 -0.48
CA PRO A 27 -3.79 12.55 0.76
C PRO A 27 -5.33 12.48 0.82
N GLY A 28 -5.87 12.07 1.97
CA GLY A 28 -7.30 11.88 2.17
C GLY A 28 -7.85 10.52 1.71
N LEU A 29 -7.05 9.71 0.99
CA LEU A 29 -7.44 8.33 0.68
C LEU A 29 -7.63 7.54 1.98
N VAL A 30 -8.79 6.93 2.17
CA VAL A 30 -9.06 6.09 3.34
C VAL A 30 -8.75 4.63 3.01
N VAL A 31 -7.91 4.01 3.84
CA VAL A 31 -7.52 2.59 3.70
C VAL A 31 -7.49 1.93 5.05
N GLU A 32 -7.54 0.60 5.04
CA GLU A 32 -7.28 -0.25 6.20
C GLU A 32 -5.97 -1.01 6.02
N GLU A 33 -5.11 -1.03 7.04
CA GLU A 33 -3.92 -1.90 7.04
C GLU A 33 -4.30 -3.32 7.49
N ILE A 34 -3.93 -4.33 6.69
CA ILE A 34 -4.47 -5.70 6.81
C ILE A 34 -4.08 -6.40 8.11
N THR A 35 -2.85 -6.20 8.60
CA THR A 35 -2.32 -6.94 9.74
C THR A 35 -2.94 -6.47 11.04
N THR A 36 -3.16 -5.16 11.18
CA THR A 36 -3.62 -4.55 12.43
C THR A 36 -5.06 -4.07 12.37
N GLY A 37 -5.70 -4.07 11.20
CA GLY A 37 -7.07 -3.58 11.00
C GLY A 37 -7.22 -2.07 11.21
N PHE A 38 -6.13 -1.31 11.10
CA PHE A 38 -6.17 0.13 11.34
C PHE A 38 -6.70 0.84 10.11
N CYS A 39 -7.87 1.46 10.26
CA CYS A 39 -8.51 2.25 9.22
C CYS A 39 -8.27 3.74 9.43
N GLY A 40 -7.79 4.43 8.39
CA GLY A 40 -7.51 5.86 8.44
C GLY A 40 -7.23 6.50 7.09
N ALA A 41 -7.27 7.82 7.06
CA ALA A 41 -6.94 8.62 5.89
C ALA A 41 -5.42 8.79 5.74
N VAL A 42 -4.90 8.69 4.53
CA VAL A 42 -3.51 9.03 4.21
C VAL A 42 -3.28 10.51 4.49
N ILE A 43 -2.34 10.83 5.37
CA ILE A 43 -1.94 12.22 5.64
C ILE A 43 -0.52 12.51 5.18
N ARG A 44 0.31 11.47 5.00
CA ARG A 44 1.71 11.61 4.60
C ARG A 44 2.27 10.34 3.99
N THR A 45 3.17 10.48 3.03
CA THR A 45 4.04 9.40 2.55
C THR A 45 5.50 9.80 2.66
N GLU A 46 6.35 8.85 3.05
CA GLU A 46 7.76 9.09 3.32
C GLU A 46 8.63 8.01 2.68
N LYS A 47 9.84 8.38 2.30
CA LYS A 47 10.89 7.43 1.94
C LYS A 47 11.80 7.26 3.14
N THR A 48 11.81 6.07 3.73
CA THR A 48 12.71 5.71 4.83
C THR A 48 13.84 4.81 4.33
N ALA A 49 14.83 4.53 5.17
CA ALA A 49 15.87 3.55 4.87
C ALA A 49 15.30 2.13 4.67
N GLY A 50 14.18 1.80 5.35
CA GLY A 50 13.48 0.52 5.24
C GLY A 50 12.48 0.45 4.08
N GLY A 51 12.38 1.49 3.26
CA GLY A 51 11.41 1.57 2.16
C GLY A 51 10.35 2.66 2.35
N PRO A 52 9.36 2.74 1.44
CA PRO A 52 8.28 3.70 1.52
C PRO A 52 7.33 3.38 2.69
N THR A 53 6.89 4.43 3.39
CA THR A 53 5.91 4.34 4.47
C THR A 53 4.76 5.33 4.24
N VAL A 54 3.60 5.01 4.81
CA VAL A 54 2.42 5.87 4.83
C VAL A 54 2.02 6.15 6.27
N THR A 55 1.68 7.40 6.57
CA THR A 55 1.05 7.77 7.84
C THR A 55 -0.45 7.87 7.63
N LEU A 56 -1.21 7.13 8.43
CA LEU A 56 -2.67 7.14 8.46
C LEU A 56 -3.19 7.85 9.71
N GLU A 57 -4.24 8.64 9.56
CA GLU A 57 -5.01 9.26 10.64
C GLU A 57 -6.41 8.62 10.74
N ASP A 58 -6.79 8.12 11.93
CA ASP A 58 -8.16 7.64 12.17
C ASP A 58 -9.12 8.79 12.51
N ARG A 59 -10.42 8.47 12.61
CA ARG A 59 -11.48 9.45 12.92
C ARG A 59 -11.37 10.11 14.30
N PHE A 60 -10.50 9.61 15.18
CA PHE A 60 -10.25 10.17 16.50
C PHE A 60 -8.94 10.96 16.54
N GLY A 61 -8.29 11.17 15.39
CA GLY A 61 -7.03 11.89 15.26
C GLY A 61 -5.80 11.06 15.63
N LYS A 62 -5.91 9.74 15.79
CA LYS A 62 -4.75 8.90 16.08
C LYS A 62 -3.93 8.66 14.82
N HIS A 63 -2.62 8.85 14.92
CA HIS A 63 -1.68 8.64 13.81
C HIS A 63 -0.90 7.35 13.97
N ARG A 64 -0.73 6.61 12.87
CA ARG A 64 0.13 5.43 12.80
C ARG A 64 0.86 5.37 11.46
N VAL A 65 2.11 4.94 11.51
CA VAL A 65 2.96 4.76 10.34
C VAL A 65 3.00 3.28 9.97
N PHE A 66 2.83 2.98 8.69
CA PHE A 66 2.86 1.62 8.14
C PHE A 66 3.80 1.54 6.94
N PRO A 67 4.52 0.42 6.75
CA PRO A 67 5.27 0.19 5.52
C PRO A 67 4.30 -0.03 4.36
N MET A 68 4.63 0.52 3.18
CA MET A 68 3.83 0.36 1.96
C MET A 68 4.19 -0.96 1.27
N GLU A 69 3.95 -2.07 1.97
CA GLU A 69 4.24 -3.42 1.47
C GLU A 69 3.23 -3.84 0.40
N PRO A 70 3.65 -4.68 -0.58
CA PRO A 70 2.74 -5.26 -1.56
C PRO A 70 1.56 -5.94 -0.87
N ARG A 71 0.34 -5.62 -1.33
CA ARG A 71 -0.90 -6.18 -0.79
C ARG A 71 -1.15 -5.86 0.70
N GLY A 72 -0.51 -4.85 1.27
CA GLY A 72 -0.60 -4.54 2.71
C GLY A 72 -1.90 -3.85 3.15
N PHE A 73 -2.75 -3.41 2.22
CA PHE A 73 -3.89 -2.53 2.53
C PHE A 73 -5.19 -3.01 1.88
N LEU A 74 -6.30 -2.58 2.45
CA LEU A 74 -7.63 -2.68 1.87
C LEU A 74 -8.12 -1.28 1.49
N LEU A 75 -8.66 -1.16 0.28
CA LEU A 75 -9.45 -0.03 -0.18
C LEU A 75 -10.87 -0.53 -0.47
N GLU A 76 -11.85 -0.02 0.27
CA GLU A 76 -13.24 -0.50 0.18
C GLU A 76 -13.33 -2.04 0.35
N GLY A 77 -12.57 -2.58 1.33
CA GLY A 77 -12.50 -4.01 1.61
C GLY A 77 -11.72 -4.85 0.57
N ARG A 78 -11.14 -4.24 -0.48
CA ARG A 78 -10.38 -4.94 -1.51
C ARG A 78 -8.89 -4.75 -1.31
N THR A 79 -8.14 -5.84 -1.38
CA THR A 79 -6.68 -5.81 -1.26
C THR A 79 -6.04 -4.96 -2.37
N VAL A 80 -5.19 -4.02 -1.96
CA VAL A 80 -4.42 -3.12 -2.83
C VAL A 80 -2.98 -3.03 -2.35
N THR A 81 -2.10 -2.62 -3.25
CA THR A 81 -0.74 -2.18 -2.91
C THR A 81 -0.72 -0.66 -2.98
N LEU A 82 -0.34 0.00 -1.89
CA LEU A 82 -0.15 1.45 -1.92
C LEU A 82 1.19 1.79 -2.59
N VAL A 83 1.16 2.73 -3.52
CA VAL A 83 2.34 3.26 -4.19
C VAL A 83 2.48 4.76 -3.91
N ARG A 84 3.69 5.29 -4.09
CA ARG A 84 3.95 6.72 -3.86
C ARG A 84 3.00 7.56 -4.74
N PRO A 85 2.37 8.61 -4.21
CA PRO A 85 1.52 9.49 -5.00
C PRO A 85 2.29 10.12 -6.15
N ALA A 86 1.62 10.30 -7.29
CA ALA A 86 2.21 10.96 -8.44
C ALA A 86 2.45 12.44 -8.13
N PRO A 87 3.57 13.05 -8.55
CA PRO A 87 3.79 14.48 -8.40
C PRO A 87 2.69 15.24 -9.18
N GLY A 88 1.88 16.02 -8.47
CA GLY A 88 0.76 16.77 -9.04
C GLY A 88 -0.63 16.14 -8.85
N GLY A 89 -0.75 15.06 -8.07
CA GLY A 89 -2.06 14.55 -7.62
C GLY A 89 -2.83 15.60 -6.79
N PRO A 90 -4.16 15.45 -6.62
CA PRO A 90 -4.97 16.39 -5.87
C PRO A 90 -4.39 16.57 -4.47
N ALA A 91 -3.85 17.74 -4.19
CA ALA A 91 -3.51 18.15 -2.84
C ALA A 91 -4.85 18.33 -2.10
N ALA A 92 -5.29 17.30 -1.38
CA ALA A 92 -6.45 17.44 -0.51
C ALA A 92 -6.15 18.58 0.48
N ALA A 93 -7.00 19.58 0.44
CA ALA A 93 -6.93 20.77 1.26
C ALA A 93 -6.85 20.39 2.73
N ALA A 94 -5.93 21.00 3.46
CA ALA A 94 -6.04 21.11 4.90
C ALA A 94 -7.34 21.88 5.21
N ALA A 95 -8.39 21.14 5.55
CA ALA A 95 -9.62 21.63 6.14
C ALA A 95 -10.06 20.55 7.12
N GLY A 96 -10.14 20.74 8.43
CA GLY A 96 -10.11 21.94 9.25
C GLY A 96 -10.94 21.64 10.50
N ALA A 97 -10.46 22.13 11.65
CA ALA A 97 -11.21 22.41 12.88
C ALA A 97 -11.87 21.25 13.64
N GLY A 98 -11.28 20.97 14.81
CA GLY A 98 -11.89 20.38 15.99
C GLY A 98 -10.97 20.61 17.19
#